data_AF-A0A963W2L9-F1
#
_entry.id   AF-A0A963W2L9-F1
#
_cell.length_a   1.000
_cell.length_b   1.000
_cell.length_c   1.000
_cell.angle_alpha   90.00
_cell.angle_beta   90.00
_cell.angle_gamma   90.00
#
_symmetry.space_group_name_H-M   'P 1'
#
loop_
_entity.id
_entity.type
_entity.pdbx_description
1 polymer ?
#
loop_
_entity_poly.entity_id
_entity_poly.type
_entity_poly.pdbx_seq_one_letter_code
_entity_poly.pdbx_strand_id
1 'polypeptide(L)' 'SGKLIEAFACGTAAVVTPVGKVAGRDGEFTIGSGGPGQITGKLKARLTAIQRGEEADGHGWVHRIG' A
#
# COMPACT_ATOMS: atom_id res chain seq x y z
N SER A 1 15.83 0.05 -18.32
CA SER A 1 14.54 0.57 -17.84
C SER A 1 13.79 -0.58 -17.18
N GLY A 2 13.12 -0.39 -16.03
CA GLY A 2 12.56 -1.49 -15.21
C GLY A 2 12.92 -1.45 -13.72
N LYS A 3 13.52 -0.36 -13.24
CA LYS A 3 13.84 -0.17 -11.81
C LYS A 3 12.61 0.09 -10.95
N LEU A 4 11.53 0.63 -11.55
CA LEU A 4 10.26 0.83 -10.88
C LEU A 4 9.43 -0.46 -11.02
N ILE A 5 9.31 -1.20 -9.92
CA ILE A 5 8.64 -2.51 -9.87
C ILE A 5 7.29 -2.48 -9.16
N GLU A 6 7.04 -1.50 -8.29
CA GLU A 6 5.79 -1.32 -7.54
C GLU A 6 5.53 0.17 -7.29
N ALA A 7 4.25 0.56 -7.21
CA ALA A 7 3.80 1.85 -6.70
C ALA A 7 2.45 1.71 -6.00
N PHE A 8 2.15 2.60 -5.06
CA PHE A 8 0.89 2.61 -4.33
C PHE A 8 0.50 4.01 -3.86
N ALA A 9 -0.79 4.21 -3.61
CA ALA A 9 -1.32 5.35 -2.86
C ALA A 9 -1.67 4.91 -1.43
N CYS A 10 -1.66 5.85 -0.48
CA CYS A 10 -2.03 5.60 0.91
C CYS A 10 -3.01 6.67 1.41
N GLY A 11 -3.83 6.31 2.39
CA GLY A 11 -4.81 7.19 3.00
C GLY A 11 -5.77 6.45 3.92
N THR A 12 -6.37 7.15 4.88
CA THR A 12 -7.17 6.54 5.96
C THR A 12 -8.23 5.56 5.47
N ALA A 13 -8.92 5.89 4.37
CA ALA A 13 -10.01 5.05 3.84
C ALA A 13 -9.52 3.73 3.24
N ALA A 14 -8.35 3.71 2.59
CA ALA A 14 -7.89 2.57 1.81
C ALA A 14 -6.65 1.86 2.40
N VAL A 15 -6.03 2.48 3.41
CA VAL A 15 -4.76 2.11 4.03
C VAL A 15 -3.61 2.18 3.02
N VAL A 16 -3.59 1.25 2.08
CA VAL A 16 -2.65 1.15 0.95
C VAL A 16 -3.40 0.57 -0.26
N THR A 17 -3.29 1.25 -1.41
CA THR A 17 -3.88 0.85 -2.69
C THR A 17 -2.80 0.74 -3.77
N PRO A 18 -2.57 -0.44 -4.37
CA PRO A 18 -1.59 -0.61 -5.44
C PRO A 18 -1.97 0.16 -6.71
N VAL A 19 -0.95 0.69 -7.40
CA VAL A 19 -1.09 1.37 -8.70
C VAL A 19 -0.45 0.49 -9.77
N GLY A 20 -1.27 -0.05 -10.68
CA GLY A 20 -0.83 -0.94 -11.76
C GLY A 20 -0.49 -0.23 -13.07
N LYS A 21 -1.07 0.95 -13.31
CA LYS A 21 -0.91 1.68 -14.58
C LYS A 21 -0.97 3.18 -14.33
N VAL A 22 -0.16 3.92 -15.08
CA VAL A 22 -0.21 5.38 -15.13
C VAL A 22 -0.55 5.77 -16.57
N ALA A 23 -1.52 6.65 -16.73
CA ALA A 23 -1.92 7.20 -18.02
C ALA A 23 -1.97 8.72 -17.93
N GLY A 24 -1.45 9.38 -18.95
CA GLY A 24 -1.42 10.83 -19.10
C GLY A 24 -1.64 11.23 -20.56
N ARG A 25 -1.59 12.54 -20.84
CA ARG A 25 -1.79 13.07 -22.20
C ARG A 25 -0.77 12.55 -23.20
N ASP A 26 0.48 12.35 -22.75
CA ASP A 26 1.61 11.99 -23.60
C ASP A 26 1.85 10.47 -23.67
N GLY A 27 0.95 9.67 -23.09
CA GLY A 27 1.01 8.21 -23.15
C GLY A 27 0.68 7.51 -21.84
N GLU A 28 0.91 6.21 -21.83
CA GLU A 28 0.64 5.33 -20.71
C GLU A 28 1.74 4.29 -20.52
N PHE A 29 1.90 3.83 -19.27
CA PHE A 29 2.79 2.73 -18.95
C PHE A 29 2.27 1.90 -17.77
N THR A 30 2.62 0.62 -17.79
CA THR A 30 2.32 -0.32 -16.71
C THR A 30 3.46 -0.32 -15.70
N ILE A 31 3.11 -0.37 -14.42
CA ILE A 31 4.07 -0.51 -13.32
C ILE A 31 4.25 -2.00 -13.01
N GLY A 32 5.48 -2.49 -13.08
CA GLY A 32 5.78 -3.91 -12.88
C GLY A 32 4.95 -4.81 -13.80
N SER A 33 4.19 -5.74 -13.22
CA SER A 33 3.26 -6.62 -13.94
C SER A 33 1.83 -6.07 -14.04
N GLY A 34 1.58 -4.86 -13.56
CA GLY A 34 0.25 -4.22 -13.51
C GLY A 34 -0.64 -4.68 -12.35
N GLY A 35 -0.17 -5.64 -11.55
CA GLY A 35 -0.86 -6.14 -10.36
C GLY A 35 -0.32 -5.57 -9.04
N PRO A 36 -0.93 -5.93 -7.90
CA PRO A 36 -0.41 -5.61 -6.59
C PRO A 36 1.00 -6.16 -6.39
N GLY A 37 1.91 -5.28 -5.97
CA GLY A 37 3.26 -5.66 -5.63
C GLY A 37 3.37 -6.37 -4.28
N GLN A 38 4.41 -7.19 -4.12
CA GLN A 38 4.63 -7.98 -2.90
C GLN A 38 4.88 -7.07 -1.69
N ILE A 39 5.67 -6.00 -1.85
CA ILE A 39 5.96 -5.07 -0.75
C ILE A 39 4.72 -4.26 -0.40
N THR A 40 4.00 -3.80 -1.41
CA THR A 40 2.73 -3.08 -1.24
C THR A 40 1.72 -3.90 -0.42
N GLY A 41 1.56 -5.19 -0.73
CA GLY A 41 0.70 -6.10 0.01
C GLY A 41 1.15 -6.32 1.46
N LYS A 42 2.45 -6.51 1.69
CA LYS A 42 3.03 -6.68 3.04
C LYS A 42 2.82 -5.43 3.91
N LEU A 43 2.99 -4.24 3.35
CA LEU A 43 2.74 -2.98 4.05
C LEU A 43 1.27 -2.84 4.46
N LYS A 44 0.35 -3.12 3.54
CA LYS A 44 -1.09 -3.10 3.82
C LYS A 44 -1.46 -4.08 4.94
N ALA A 45 -1.00 -5.32 4.83
CA ALA A 45 -1.31 -6.38 5.79
C ALA A 45 -0.82 -6.01 7.19
N ARG A 46 0.45 -5.60 7.33
CA ARG A 46 1.04 -5.24 8.62
C ARG A 46 0.35 -4.06 9.28
N LEU A 47 0.09 -2.99 8.53
CA LEU A 47 -0.59 -1.80 9.07
C LEU A 47 -2.03 -2.12 9.49
N THR A 48 -2.75 -2.93 8.71
CA THR A 48 -4.12 -3.36 9.04
C THR A 48 -4.14 -4.28 10.27
N ALA A 49 -3.16 -5.19 10.39
CA ALA A 49 -3.06 -6.08 11.54
C ALA A 49 -2.81 -5.30 12.84
N ILE A 50 -1.94 -4.28 12.83
CA ILE A 50 -1.75 -3.37 13.97
C ILE A 50 -3.06 -2.66 14.30
N GLN A 51 -3.73 -2.06 13.31
CA GLN A 51 -5.00 -1.35 13.50
C GLN A 51 -6.11 -2.22 14.09
N ARG A 52 -6.10 -3.52 13.79
CA ARG A 52 -7.09 -4.50 14.28
C ARG A 52 -6.69 -5.16 15.60
N GLY A 53 -5.48 -4.89 16.11
CA GLY A 53 -4.94 -5.56 17.29
C GLY A 53 -4.55 -7.02 17.05
N GLU A 54 -4.36 -7.43 15.79
CA GLU A 54 -3.92 -8.77 15.39
C GLU A 54 -2.38 -8.90 15.47
N GLU A 55 -1.64 -7.79 15.41
CA GLU A 55 -0.19 -7.71 15.60
C GLU A 55 0.18 -6.73 16.71
N ALA A 56 1.38 -6.89 17.27
CA ALA A 56 1.91 -6.01 18.32
C ALA A 56 2.14 -4.58 17.80
N ASP A 57 1.61 -3.61 18.53
CA ASP A 57 1.84 -2.20 18.29
C ASP A 57 3.12 -1.72 18.97
N GLY A 58 4.26 -1.93 18.33
CA GLY A 58 5.57 -1.51 18.84
C GLY A 58 5.79 0.01 18.89
N HIS A 59 4.86 0.81 18.36
CA HIS A 59 4.97 2.26 18.26
C HIS A 59 3.92 3.03 19.07
N GLY A 60 2.94 2.33 19.66
CA GLY A 60 1.86 2.94 20.43
C GLY A 60 0.93 3.80 19.59
N TRP A 61 0.60 3.38 18.37
CA TRP A 61 -0.36 4.04 17.47
C TRP A 61 -1.83 3.80 17.83
N VAL A 62 -2.14 2.67 18.46
CA VAL A 62 -3.52 2.25 18.77
C VAL A 62 -3.87 2.67 20.19
N HIS A 63 -4.96 3.42 20.32
CA HIS A 63 -5.47 3.88 21.60
C HIS A 63 -6.93 3.48 21.77
N ARG A 64 -7.29 3.11 23.01
CA ARG A 64 -8.68 2.88 23.38
C ARG A 64 -9.43 4.22 23.36
N ILE A 65 -10.52 4.28 22.62
CA ILE A 65 -11.46 5.39 22.64
C ILE A 65 -12.71 4.90 23.38
N GLY A 66 -13.04 5.56 24.49
CA GLY A 66 -14.18 5.19 25.36
C GLY A 66 -13.89 5.39 26.83
#